data_AF-A0A8H4YBP2-F1
#
_entry.id   AF-A0A8H4YBP2-F1
#
_cell.length_a   1.000
_cell.length_b   1.000
_cell.length_c   1.000
_cell.angle_alpha   90.00
_cell.angle_beta   90.00
_cell.angle_gamma   90.00
#
_symmetry.space_group_name_H-M   'P 1'
#
loop_
_entity.id
_entity.type
_entity.pdbx_description
1 polymer ?
#
loop_
_entity_poly.entity_id
_entity_poly.type
_entity_poly.pdbx_seq_one_letter_code
_entity_poly.pdbx_strand_id
1 'polypeptide(L)'
;MMGITFRFASRHRAVSFRTLSSLSNNPKIKVLNNPDSPFTHYLSYLEREPPYERLTIGKTSELPPTPQSFTENQDFVKILNEVVSEYGHEDEDLVNQARAFASPGGFNLGSGGAFFGQKQPSRGRSRKQGGAGGASAQGGAGGGGRGGWVHLSDRRNPPDFGRIAWPEDILGSVEVDDAGTIIGKVQPSGTYRILTNQGIPFLQEKLIERLKQEESKQGSD
;
A
#
# COMPACT_ATOMS: atom_id res chain seq x y z
N MET A 1 -26.02 15.31 -67.12
CA MET A 1 -26.27 15.12 -65.67
C MET A 1 -25.46 13.92 -65.18
N MET A 2 -25.04 14.00 -63.91
CA MET A 2 -24.03 13.20 -63.21
C MET A 2 -24.28 11.68 -63.16
N GLY A 3 -23.19 10.95 -62.90
CA GLY A 3 -23.24 9.61 -62.30
C GLY A 3 -21.92 9.23 -61.65
N ILE A 4 -21.52 9.92 -60.56
CA ILE A 4 -20.34 9.54 -59.77
C ILE A 4 -20.75 8.42 -58.83
N THR A 5 -20.24 7.21 -59.06
CA THR A 5 -20.44 6.04 -58.21
C THR A 5 -19.46 6.10 -57.02
N PHE A 6 -19.96 6.52 -55.87
CA PHE A 6 -19.22 6.45 -54.61
C PHE A 6 -19.19 5.00 -54.10
N ARG A 7 -18.01 4.37 -54.15
CA ARG A 7 -17.76 3.11 -53.43
C ARG A 7 -17.52 3.44 -51.96
N PHE A 8 -18.53 3.22 -51.12
CA PHE A 8 -18.34 3.18 -49.67
C PHE A 8 -17.58 1.91 -49.32
N ALA A 9 -16.28 2.03 -49.07
CA ALA A 9 -15.53 0.98 -48.40
C ALA A 9 -16.01 0.92 -46.94
N SER A 10 -16.65 -0.19 -46.56
CA SER A 10 -16.84 -0.57 -45.16
C SER A 10 -15.47 -0.61 -44.49
N ARG A 11 -15.14 0.43 -43.71
CA ARG A 11 -14.04 0.37 -42.76
C ARG A 11 -14.49 -0.59 -41.66
N HIS A 12 -14.26 -1.88 -41.87
CA HIS A 12 -14.22 -2.82 -40.76
C HIS A 12 -13.19 -2.26 -39.79
N ARG A 13 -13.65 -1.68 -38.67
CA ARG A 13 -12.80 -1.40 -37.52
C ARG A 13 -12.17 -2.73 -37.16
N ALA A 14 -10.90 -2.90 -37.53
CA ALA A 14 -10.11 -4.02 -37.06
C ALA A 14 -10.18 -3.96 -35.54
N VAL A 15 -10.91 -4.89 -34.94
CA VAL A 15 -10.84 -5.14 -33.51
C VAL A 15 -9.44 -5.68 -33.31
N SER A 16 -8.53 -4.78 -32.93
CA SER A 16 -7.17 -5.14 -32.56
C SER A 16 -7.31 -6.02 -31.33
N PHE A 17 -7.27 -7.35 -31.50
CA PHE A 17 -7.10 -8.26 -30.37
C PHE A 17 -5.75 -7.92 -29.75
N ARG A 18 -5.78 -7.14 -28.66
CA ARG A 18 -4.59 -6.78 -27.90
C ARG A 18 -4.37 -7.87 -26.86
N THR A 19 -3.14 -8.33 -26.76
CA THR A 19 -2.73 -9.35 -25.80
C THR A 19 -2.77 -8.74 -24.41
N LEU A 20 -3.74 -9.15 -23.59
CA LEU A 20 -3.73 -8.92 -22.15
C LEU A 20 -2.50 -9.64 -21.58
N SER A 21 -1.38 -8.95 -21.42
CA SER A 21 -0.22 -9.51 -20.73
C SER A 21 -0.39 -9.25 -19.24
N SER A 22 -0.28 -10.30 -18.43
CA SER A 22 -0.22 -10.15 -16.98
C SER A 22 1.20 -9.77 -16.57
N LEU A 23 1.34 -8.93 -15.54
CA LEU A 23 2.66 -8.61 -14.99
C LEU A 23 3.29 -9.91 -14.42
N SER A 24 4.55 -10.19 -14.77
CA SER A 24 5.25 -11.40 -14.29
C SER A 24 5.36 -11.47 -12.77
N ASN A 25 5.50 -10.31 -12.11
CA ASN A 25 5.58 -10.21 -10.66
C ASN A 25 4.20 -10.26 -9.97
N ASN A 26 3.11 -10.01 -10.70
CA ASN A 26 1.76 -10.10 -10.14
C ASN A 26 0.73 -10.43 -11.23
N PRO A 27 0.23 -11.68 -11.28
CA PRO A 27 -0.68 -12.12 -12.34
C PRO A 27 -2.06 -11.44 -12.28
N LYS A 28 -2.41 -10.82 -11.15
CA LYS A 28 -3.66 -10.06 -10.99
C LYS A 28 -3.61 -8.70 -11.71
N ILE A 29 -2.42 -8.20 -12.04
CA ILE A 29 -2.26 -6.93 -12.74
C ILE A 29 -2.18 -7.20 -14.24
N LYS A 30 -3.06 -6.55 -14.98
CA LYS A 30 -3.15 -6.64 -16.43
C LYS A 30 -2.52 -5.39 -17.04
N VAL A 31 -1.70 -5.64 -18.05
CA VAL A 31 -1.05 -4.62 -18.85
C VAL A 31 -1.92 -4.42 -20.10
N LEU A 32 -2.49 -3.23 -20.23
CA LEU A 32 -3.33 -2.83 -21.33
C LEU A 32 -2.56 -1.85 -22.21
N ASN A 33 -2.54 -2.06 -23.52
CA ASN A 33 -1.83 -1.13 -24.41
C ASN A 33 -2.64 0.15 -24.59
N ASN A 34 -2.00 1.31 -24.46
CA ASN A 34 -2.67 2.59 -24.72
C ASN A 34 -3.07 2.70 -26.20
N PRO A 35 -4.32 3.06 -26.55
CA PRO A 35 -4.71 3.33 -27.93
C PRO A 35 -4.00 4.55 -28.52
N ASP A 36 -3.63 5.53 -27.68
CA ASP A 36 -3.08 6.82 -28.13
C ASP A 36 -1.56 6.83 -28.27
N SER A 37 -0.86 5.84 -27.70
CA SER A 37 0.61 5.79 -27.72
C SER A 37 1.13 4.36 -27.60
N PRO A 38 1.93 3.87 -28.56
CA PRO A 38 2.40 2.47 -28.57
C PRO A 38 3.45 2.18 -27.49
N PHE A 39 4.06 3.21 -26.91
CA PHE A 39 5.11 3.07 -25.89
C PHE A 39 4.58 3.18 -24.46
N THR A 40 3.29 3.50 -24.26
CA THR A 40 2.69 3.57 -22.92
C THR A 40 1.68 2.47 -22.73
N HIS A 41 1.70 1.89 -21.54
CA HIS A 41 0.86 0.79 -21.13
C HIS A 41 0.10 1.21 -19.87
N TYR A 42 -1.19 0.94 -19.82
CA TYR A 42 -2.00 1.08 -18.64
C TYR A 42 -1.88 -0.16 -17.78
N LEU A 43 -1.77 0.04 -16.47
CA LEU A 43 -1.83 -1.04 -15.49
C LEU A 43 -3.20 -1.02 -14.83
N SER A 44 -3.92 -2.13 -14.89
CA SER A 44 -5.27 -2.26 -14.34
C SER A 44 -5.45 -3.60 -13.64
N TYR A 45 -6.30 -3.65 -12.62
CA TYR A 45 -6.78 -4.92 -12.04
C TYR A 45 -8.01 -5.47 -12.79
N LEU A 46 -8.68 -4.62 -13.57
CA LEU A 46 -9.89 -4.95 -14.31
C LEU A 46 -9.53 -5.38 -15.74
N GLU A 47 -10.17 -6.44 -16.22
CA GLU A 47 -9.95 -7.04 -17.55
C GLU A 47 -10.79 -6.36 -18.67
N ARG A 48 -11.36 -5.18 -18.41
CA ARG A 48 -12.27 -4.50 -19.34
C ARG A 48 -11.53 -3.73 -20.44
N GLU A 49 -12.04 -3.83 -21.66
CA GLU A 49 -11.65 -3.01 -22.81
C GLU A 49 -12.86 -2.21 -23.33
N PRO A 50 -12.78 -0.87 -23.49
CA PRO A 50 -11.66 0.02 -23.17
C PRO A 50 -11.50 0.25 -21.65
N PRO A 51 -10.27 0.48 -21.15
CA PRO A 51 -10.05 0.79 -19.74
C PRO A 51 -10.60 2.18 -19.38
N TYR A 52 -11.31 2.27 -18.27
CA TYR A 52 -11.61 3.56 -17.66
C TYR A 52 -10.34 4.11 -17.02
N GLU A 53 -9.80 5.21 -17.56
CA GLU A 53 -8.58 5.82 -17.05
C GLU A 53 -8.64 6.04 -15.53
N ARG A 54 -9.80 6.44 -15.00
CA ARG A 54 -10.05 6.67 -13.56
C ARG A 54 -9.86 5.45 -12.67
N LEU A 55 -10.10 4.24 -13.19
CA LEU A 55 -10.01 2.98 -12.44
C LEU A 55 -8.69 2.25 -12.69
N THR A 56 -7.84 2.75 -13.60
CA THR A 56 -6.50 2.22 -13.81
C THR A 56 -5.57 2.63 -12.67
N ILE A 57 -4.63 1.75 -12.35
CA ILE A 57 -3.59 1.96 -11.34
C ILE A 57 -2.67 3.11 -11.76
N GLY A 58 -2.32 3.13 -13.05
CA GLY A 58 -1.46 4.15 -13.64
C GLY A 58 -0.98 3.78 -15.03
N LYS A 59 -0.08 4.62 -15.56
CA LYS A 59 0.57 4.48 -16.86
C LYS A 59 2.03 4.09 -16.65
N THR A 60 2.56 3.23 -17.50
CA THR A 60 3.99 2.88 -17.53
C THR A 60 4.56 2.92 -18.94
N SER A 61 5.80 3.38 -19.09
CA SER A 61 6.52 3.38 -20.35
C SER A 61 7.42 2.14 -20.56
N GLU A 62 7.72 1.39 -19.49
CA GLU A 62 8.66 0.26 -19.51
C GLU A 62 8.07 -0.96 -18.80
N LEU A 63 8.38 -2.16 -19.28
CA LEU A 63 7.98 -3.43 -18.67
C LEU A 63 9.26 -4.26 -18.42
N PRO A 64 9.63 -4.58 -17.17
CA PRO A 64 8.91 -4.32 -15.91
C PRO A 64 8.90 -2.84 -15.50
N PRO A 65 7.82 -2.37 -14.84
CA PRO A 65 7.66 -0.98 -14.48
C PRO A 65 8.61 -0.59 -13.34
N THR A 66 9.30 0.52 -13.53
CA THR A 66 10.22 1.15 -12.55
C THR A 66 9.58 2.42 -11.97
N PRO A 67 9.98 2.88 -10.76
CA PRO A 67 9.43 4.10 -10.17
C PRO A 67 9.57 5.34 -11.06
N GLN A 68 10.57 5.38 -11.93
CA GLN A 68 10.82 6.48 -12.87
C GLN A 68 9.97 6.40 -14.14
N SER A 69 9.57 5.19 -14.55
CA SER A 69 8.76 4.97 -15.76
C SER A 69 7.26 4.89 -15.47
N PHE A 70 6.86 4.86 -14.20
CA PHE A 70 5.47 4.72 -13.77
C PHE A 70 4.90 6.06 -13.31
N THR A 71 3.73 6.40 -13.84
CA THR A 71 2.92 7.54 -13.42
C THR A 71 1.65 7.01 -12.78
N GLU A 72 1.48 7.28 -11.49
CA GLU A 72 0.31 6.87 -10.73
C GLU A 72 -0.94 7.68 -11.08
N ASN A 73 -2.10 7.04 -10.95
CA ASN A 73 -3.38 7.70 -11.10
C ASN A 73 -3.90 8.20 -9.74
N GLN A 74 -4.15 9.51 -9.64
CA GLN A 74 -4.64 10.13 -8.41
C GLN A 74 -6.05 9.68 -8.03
N ASP A 75 -6.92 9.38 -9.00
CA ASP A 75 -8.28 8.90 -8.70
C ASP A 75 -8.25 7.50 -8.10
N PHE A 76 -7.32 6.66 -8.57
CA PHE A 76 -7.09 5.35 -7.99
C PHE A 76 -6.56 5.44 -6.54
N VAL A 77 -5.62 6.35 -6.28
CA VAL A 77 -5.10 6.59 -4.92
C VAL A 77 -6.21 7.05 -3.97
N LYS A 78 -7.17 7.86 -4.43
CA LYS A 78 -8.34 8.24 -3.61
C LYS A 78 -9.18 7.03 -3.24
N ILE A 79 -9.52 6.18 -4.22
CA ILE A 79 -10.28 4.94 -3.97
C ILE A 79 -9.53 4.02 -3.00
N LEU A 80 -8.22 3.89 -3.17
CA LEU A 80 -7.36 3.14 -2.25
C LEU A 80 -7.48 3.69 -0.83
N ASN A 81 -7.32 5.01 -0.64
CA ASN A 81 -7.40 5.65 0.67
C ASN A 81 -8.78 5.49 1.31
N GLU A 82 -9.86 5.58 0.53
CA GLU A 82 -11.22 5.32 1.00
C GLU A 82 -11.35 3.88 1.51
N VAL A 83 -10.93 2.89 0.72
CA VAL A 83 -11.00 1.48 1.09
C VAL A 83 -10.13 1.19 2.32
N VAL A 84 -8.93 1.77 2.41
CA VAL A 84 -8.07 1.62 3.59
C VAL A 84 -8.73 2.22 4.83
N SER A 85 -9.39 3.38 4.69
CA SER A 85 -10.09 4.00 5.82
C SER A 85 -11.32 3.19 6.28
N GLU A 86 -11.97 2.49 5.35
CA GLU A 86 -13.17 1.69 5.61
C GLU A 86 -12.82 0.29 6.13
N TYR A 87 -11.91 -0.43 5.48
CA TYR A 87 -11.61 -1.84 5.78
C TYR A 87 -10.27 -2.05 6.49
N GLY A 88 -9.40 -1.03 6.58
CA GLY A 88 -8.07 -1.20 7.16
C GLY A 88 -8.09 -1.64 8.62
N HIS A 89 -9.17 -1.36 9.37
CA HIS A 89 -9.34 -1.79 10.76
C HIS A 89 -9.68 -3.29 10.90
N GLU A 90 -10.12 -3.93 9.83
CA GLU A 90 -10.41 -5.38 9.80
C GLU A 90 -9.16 -6.21 9.49
N ASP A 91 -8.04 -5.57 9.15
CA ASP A 91 -6.82 -6.26 8.76
C ASP A 91 -6.20 -7.04 9.93
N GLU A 92 -5.97 -8.34 9.72
CA GLU A 92 -5.45 -9.23 10.76
C GLU A 92 -4.05 -8.83 11.22
N ASP A 93 -3.18 -8.35 10.32
CA ASP A 93 -1.82 -7.96 10.67
C ASP A 93 -1.86 -6.73 11.59
N LEU A 94 -2.74 -5.78 11.29
CA LEU A 94 -2.96 -4.59 12.11
C LEU A 94 -3.52 -4.93 13.49
N VAL A 95 -4.54 -5.80 13.56
CA VAL A 95 -5.14 -6.26 14.83
C VAL A 95 -4.14 -7.03 15.67
N ASN A 96 -3.32 -7.89 15.05
CA ASN A 96 -2.28 -8.64 15.73
C ASN A 96 -1.20 -7.71 16.29
N GLN A 97 -0.82 -6.67 15.53
CA GLN A 97 0.14 -5.67 15.99
C GLN A 97 -0.42 -4.84 17.15
N ALA A 98 -1.69 -4.47 17.11
CA ALA A 98 -2.39 -3.77 18.19
C ALA A 98 -2.46 -4.61 19.48
N ARG A 99 -2.80 -5.90 19.37
CA ARG A 99 -2.78 -6.84 20.52
C ARG A 99 -1.37 -7.05 21.06
N ALA A 100 -0.37 -7.16 20.19
CA ALA A 100 1.02 -7.30 20.59
C ALA A 100 1.53 -6.04 21.32
N PHE A 101 1.05 -4.85 20.93
CA PHE A 101 1.35 -3.59 21.58
C PHE A 101 0.85 -3.53 23.02
N ALA A 102 -0.37 -4.01 23.29
CA ALA A 102 -0.97 -4.02 24.62
C ALA A 102 -0.57 -5.19 25.53
N SER A 103 0.12 -6.19 24.97
CA SER A 103 0.60 -7.32 25.76
C SER A 103 1.55 -6.82 26.86
N PRO A 104 1.48 -7.34 28.11
CA PRO A 104 2.39 -6.98 29.20
C PRO A 104 3.89 -7.25 28.91
N GLY A 105 4.21 -7.95 27.82
CA GLY A 105 5.56 -8.14 27.28
C GLY A 105 5.80 -7.47 25.92
N GLY A 106 4.91 -6.60 25.46
CA GLY A 106 4.97 -5.90 24.19
C GLY A 106 6.13 -4.88 24.14
N PHE A 107 6.90 -4.95 23.05
CA PHE A 107 7.89 -3.97 22.55
C PHE A 107 8.85 -3.28 23.53
N ASN A 108 9.01 -3.81 24.74
CA ASN A 108 9.97 -3.35 25.75
C ASN A 108 11.21 -4.26 25.86
N LEU A 109 11.45 -5.15 24.89
CA LEU A 109 12.58 -6.08 24.92
C LEU A 109 13.92 -5.49 24.42
N GLY A 110 14.09 -4.17 24.56
CA GLY A 110 15.32 -3.49 24.13
C GLY A 110 15.60 -2.13 24.80
N SER A 111 14.61 -1.52 25.45
CA SER A 111 14.83 -0.35 26.30
C SER A 111 15.03 -0.85 27.73
N GLY A 112 16.25 -0.71 28.26
CA GLY A 112 16.66 -1.21 29.57
C GLY A 112 15.89 -0.60 30.74
N GLY A 113 14.64 -1.03 30.95
CA GLY A 113 13.71 -0.51 31.95
C GLY A 113 13.01 -1.60 32.73
N ALA A 114 13.57 -1.92 33.90
CA ALA A 114 12.87 -2.35 35.11
C ALA A 114 12.09 -3.68 35.12
N PHE A 115 12.82 -4.81 35.06
CA PHE A 115 12.32 -6.11 35.57
C PHE A 115 13.24 -6.72 36.63
N PHE A 116 13.71 -5.95 37.63
CA PHE A 116 14.26 -6.54 38.86
C PHE A 116 13.96 -5.64 40.06
N GLY A 117 13.05 -6.08 40.92
CA GLY A 117 12.97 -5.56 42.27
C GLY A 117 14.21 -5.99 43.05
N GLN A 118 15.15 -5.07 43.31
CA GLN A 118 16.15 -5.27 44.35
C GLN A 118 16.42 -3.98 45.13
N LYS A 119 16.40 -4.15 46.44
CA LYS A 119 16.63 -3.16 47.51
C LYS A 119 18.11 -2.73 47.55
N GLN A 120 18.38 -1.41 47.53
CA GLN A 120 19.53 -0.65 48.12
C GLN A 120 21.00 -1.11 47.81
N PRO A 121 22.08 -0.36 48.14
CA PRO A 121 22.29 1.08 48.42
C PRO A 121 23.45 1.73 47.59
N SER A 122 23.67 3.03 47.81
CA SER A 122 24.78 3.87 47.32
C SER A 122 26.19 3.24 47.37
N ARG A 123 26.98 3.41 46.28
CA ARG A 123 28.42 3.77 46.28
C ARG A 123 28.95 3.92 44.85
N GLY A 124 29.65 5.01 44.57
CA GLY A 124 30.12 5.35 43.22
C GLY A 124 31.36 4.59 42.74
N ARG A 125 31.59 4.60 41.43
CA ARG A 125 32.93 4.71 40.82
C ARG A 125 32.82 4.98 39.32
N SER A 126 33.60 5.95 38.87
CA SER A 126 33.93 6.25 37.48
C SER A 126 34.42 5.00 36.73
N ARG A 127 33.84 4.73 35.54
CA ARG A 127 34.59 4.15 34.42
C ARG A 127 33.97 4.56 33.09
N LYS A 128 34.68 5.49 32.45
CA LYS A 128 34.55 5.88 31.04
C LYS A 128 34.96 4.68 30.19
N GLN A 129 34.05 4.09 29.43
CA GLN A 129 34.37 3.20 28.32
C GLN A 129 33.38 3.52 27.20
N GLY A 130 33.90 4.13 26.13
CA GLY A 130 33.12 4.51 24.97
C GLY A 130 32.59 3.28 24.24
N GLY A 131 31.32 3.34 23.91
CA GLY A 131 30.71 2.61 22.82
C GLY A 131 29.87 3.61 22.07
N ALA A 132 30.26 3.90 20.82
CA ALA A 132 29.43 4.62 19.87
C ALA A 132 28.22 3.75 19.53
N GLY A 133 27.25 3.68 20.44
CA GLY A 133 25.93 3.12 20.20
C GLY A 133 25.12 4.22 19.52
N GLY A 134 25.08 4.17 18.20
CA GLY A 134 24.26 5.06 17.38
C GLY A 134 22.85 5.13 17.93
N ALA A 135 22.30 6.34 17.95
CA ALA A 135 20.97 6.70 18.42
C ALA A 135 19.85 6.14 17.53
N SER A 136 19.90 4.85 17.18
CA SER A 136 18.76 4.07 16.71
C SER A 136 17.91 3.60 17.90
N ALA A 137 17.82 4.42 18.95
CA ALA A 137 16.74 4.34 19.92
C ALA A 137 15.48 4.92 19.26
N GLN A 138 15.05 4.29 18.17
CA GLN A 138 13.73 4.48 17.61
C GLN A 138 12.79 3.88 18.65
N GLY A 139 12.11 4.78 19.38
CA GLY A 139 11.31 4.44 20.55
C GLY A 139 10.45 3.21 20.29
N GLY A 140 10.60 2.21 21.16
CA GLY A 140 9.75 1.04 21.14
C GLY A 140 8.28 1.48 21.24
N ALA A 141 7.45 0.91 20.37
CA ALA A 141 6.02 1.11 20.41
C ALA A 141 5.47 0.39 21.65
N GLY A 142 5.40 1.07 22.80
CA GLY A 142 4.81 0.50 24.01
C GLY A 142 5.22 1.25 25.28
N GLY A 143 4.67 2.46 25.46
CA GLY A 143 4.98 3.32 26.60
C GLY A 143 3.94 3.22 27.72
N GLY A 144 4.11 2.28 28.65
CA GLY A 144 3.62 2.41 30.03
C GLY A 144 2.11 2.59 30.24
N GLY A 145 1.26 1.81 29.55
CA GLY A 145 -0.19 1.84 29.75
C GLY A 145 -0.88 3.07 29.16
N ARG A 146 -0.24 3.74 28.19
CA ARG A 146 -0.87 4.74 27.34
C ARG A 146 -1.00 4.15 25.94
N GLY A 147 -2.16 4.33 25.32
CA GLY A 147 -2.41 3.95 23.94
C GLY A 147 -1.36 4.48 22.96
N GLY A 148 -1.36 3.97 21.74
CA GLY A 148 -0.35 4.26 20.74
C GLY A 148 -0.90 4.28 19.31
N TRP A 149 0.01 4.37 18.35
CA TRP A 149 -0.32 4.32 16.93
C TRP A 149 0.26 3.05 16.34
N VAL A 150 -0.54 2.38 15.52
CA VAL A 150 -0.16 1.18 14.77
C VAL A 150 -0.32 1.47 13.29
N HIS A 151 0.60 0.96 12.47
CA HIS A 151 0.70 1.29 11.05
C HIS A 151 0.33 0.10 10.19
N LEU A 152 -0.64 0.29 9.30
CA LEU A 152 -0.97 -0.67 8.25
C LEU A 152 0.13 -0.59 7.18
N SER A 153 0.91 -1.66 7.10
CA SER A 153 2.07 -1.76 6.20
C SER A 153 1.75 -2.63 4.99
N ASP A 154 2.39 -2.34 3.88
CA ASP A 154 2.26 -3.13 2.67
C ASP A 154 2.99 -4.48 2.80
N ARG A 155 2.31 -5.57 2.41
CA ARG A 155 2.83 -6.94 2.46
C ARG A 155 3.96 -7.21 1.47
N ARG A 156 4.21 -6.30 0.52
CA ARG A 156 5.38 -6.38 -0.39
C ARG A 156 6.71 -6.32 0.36
N ASN A 157 6.76 -5.53 1.43
CA ASN A 157 7.96 -5.24 2.17
C ASN A 157 7.63 -5.22 3.67
N PRO A 158 7.31 -6.40 4.24
CA PRO A 158 6.94 -6.46 5.65
C PRO A 158 8.12 -5.97 6.50
N PRO A 159 7.88 -5.07 7.47
CA PRO A 159 8.95 -4.59 8.33
C PRO A 159 9.52 -5.71 9.20
N ASP A 160 10.80 -5.60 9.54
CA ASP A 160 11.39 -6.48 10.55
C ASP A 160 10.60 -6.40 11.86
N PHE A 161 10.57 -7.51 12.60
CA PHE A 161 9.89 -7.55 13.90
C PHE A 161 10.39 -6.42 14.79
N GLY A 162 9.45 -5.64 15.32
CA GLY A 162 9.82 -4.51 16.15
C GLY A 162 10.15 -3.22 15.38
N ARG A 163 9.92 -3.16 14.07
CA ARG A 163 10.16 -1.96 13.24
C ARG A 163 8.90 -1.46 12.57
N ILE A 164 8.93 -0.18 12.23
CA ILE A 164 7.92 0.48 11.41
C ILE A 164 8.35 0.36 9.95
N ALA A 165 7.40 0.11 9.04
CA ALA A 165 7.68 0.07 7.60
C ALA A 165 8.19 1.42 7.08
N TRP A 166 8.76 1.41 5.88
CA TRP A 166 9.17 2.64 5.22
C TRP A 166 7.95 3.54 4.95
N PRO A 167 8.08 4.88 5.00
CA PRO A 167 6.96 5.78 4.78
C PRO A 167 6.22 5.55 3.45
N GLU A 168 6.93 5.13 2.40
CA GLU A 168 6.35 4.76 1.11
C GLU A 168 5.53 3.46 1.12
N ASP A 169 5.73 2.60 2.12
CA ASP A 169 5.09 1.30 2.26
C ASP A 169 3.99 1.32 3.35
N ILE A 170 3.78 2.45 4.04
CA ILE A 170 2.70 2.60 5.02
C ILE A 170 1.43 3.05 4.28
N LEU A 171 0.41 2.20 4.28
CA LEU A 171 -0.92 2.49 3.73
C LEU A 171 -1.69 3.48 4.62
N GLY A 172 -1.61 3.27 5.94
CA GLY A 172 -2.31 4.12 6.91
C GLY A 172 -1.88 3.84 8.34
N SER A 173 -2.39 4.66 9.26
CA SER A 173 -2.12 4.57 10.69
C SER A 173 -3.41 4.61 11.47
N VAL A 174 -3.48 3.87 12.57
CA VAL A 174 -4.63 3.88 13.46
C VAL A 174 -4.20 4.01 14.91
N GLU A 175 -5.03 4.69 15.69
CA GLU A 175 -4.84 4.80 17.12
C GLU A 175 -5.34 3.52 17.82
N VAL A 176 -4.66 3.14 18.90
CA VAL A 176 -4.92 1.93 19.66
C VAL A 176 -4.92 2.29 21.14
N ASP A 177 -5.86 1.73 21.91
CA ASP A 177 -5.95 1.91 23.35
C ASP A 177 -4.85 1.14 24.11
N ASP A 178 -4.87 1.25 25.44
CA ASP A 178 -3.99 0.50 26.33
C ASP A 178 -4.29 -1.01 26.37
N ALA A 179 -5.48 -1.44 25.93
CA ALA A 179 -5.91 -2.83 25.83
C ALA A 179 -5.60 -3.47 24.45
N GLY A 180 -5.11 -2.70 23.48
CA GLY A 180 -4.78 -3.19 22.14
C GLY A 180 -5.96 -3.17 21.18
N THR A 181 -7.01 -2.44 21.53
CA THR A 181 -8.21 -2.21 20.71
C THR A 181 -8.00 -1.00 19.82
N ILE A 182 -8.37 -1.14 18.56
CA ILE A 182 -8.29 -0.05 17.59
C ILE A 182 -9.36 1.02 17.93
N ILE A 183 -8.92 2.26 18.10
CA ILE A 183 -9.79 3.41 18.35
C ILE A 183 -9.96 4.21 17.05
N GLY A 184 -11.17 4.24 16.52
CA GLY A 184 -11.53 5.06 15.37
C GLY A 184 -11.22 4.42 14.02
N LYS A 185 -10.91 5.26 13.03
CA LYS A 185 -10.69 4.85 11.63
C LYS A 185 -9.23 4.99 11.24
N VAL A 186 -8.79 4.11 10.35
CA VAL A 186 -7.45 4.17 9.75
C VAL A 186 -7.31 5.47 8.96
N GLN A 187 -6.28 6.24 9.30
CA GLN A 187 -5.90 7.46 8.60
C GLN A 187 -4.89 7.12 7.50
N PRO A 188 -5.15 7.46 6.23
CA PRO A 188 -4.19 7.21 5.15
C PRO A 188 -2.89 8.00 5.38
N SER A 189 -1.74 7.41 5.05
CA SER A 189 -0.44 8.07 5.31
C SER A 189 -0.17 9.26 4.39
N GLY A 190 -0.77 9.27 3.19
CA GLY A 190 -0.50 10.26 2.14
C GLY A 190 0.88 10.13 1.48
N THR A 191 1.80 9.31 2.02
CA THR A 191 3.14 9.08 1.48
C THR A 191 3.27 7.75 0.75
N TYR A 192 2.23 6.91 0.79
CA TYR A 192 2.20 5.60 0.16
C TYR A 192 2.47 5.67 -1.35
N ARG A 193 3.34 4.78 -1.84
CA ARG A 193 3.63 4.64 -3.27
C ARG A 193 3.14 3.30 -3.80
N ILE A 194 2.32 3.36 -4.84
CA ILE A 194 1.82 2.16 -5.51
C ILE A 194 2.97 1.39 -6.15
N LEU A 195 4.00 2.05 -6.67
CA LEU A 195 5.14 1.38 -7.26
C LEU A 195 6.44 1.75 -6.55
N THR A 196 7.09 0.74 -5.99
CA THR A 196 8.41 0.85 -5.36
C THR A 196 9.39 -0.10 -6.05
N ASN A 197 10.65 -0.12 -5.62
CA ASN A 197 11.66 -1.08 -6.13
C ASN A 197 11.26 -2.54 -5.88
N GLN A 198 10.33 -2.79 -4.95
CA GLN A 198 9.78 -4.13 -4.67
C GLN A 198 8.65 -4.53 -5.63
N GLY A 199 8.23 -3.63 -6.53
CA GLY A 199 7.16 -3.84 -7.49
C GLY A 199 5.83 -3.23 -7.07
N ILE A 200 4.73 -3.74 -7.64
CA ILE A 200 3.36 -3.24 -7.41
C ILE A 200 2.68 -4.12 -6.36
N PRO A 201 1.90 -3.54 -5.42
CA PRO A 201 1.30 -4.29 -4.33
C PRO A 201 0.40 -5.41 -4.80
N PHE A 202 0.32 -6.44 -3.96
CA PHE A 202 -0.81 -7.33 -3.96
C PHE A 202 -1.97 -6.58 -3.30
N LEU A 203 -2.68 -5.78 -4.09
CA LEU A 203 -3.84 -5.06 -3.58
C LEU A 203 -4.90 -6.06 -3.12
N GLN A 204 -5.45 -5.77 -1.95
CA GLN A 204 -6.38 -6.62 -1.23
C GLN A 204 -7.65 -6.88 -2.07
N GLU A 205 -8.31 -8.00 -1.80
CA GLU A 205 -9.53 -8.40 -2.47
C GLU A 205 -10.63 -7.36 -2.34
N LYS A 206 -10.71 -6.67 -1.19
CA LYS A 206 -11.63 -5.55 -0.93
C LYS A 206 -11.44 -4.37 -1.87
N LEU A 207 -10.19 -4.03 -2.21
CA LEU A 207 -9.96 -2.98 -3.19
C LEU A 207 -10.43 -3.40 -4.57
N ILE A 208 -10.16 -4.64 -4.97
CA ILE A 208 -10.59 -5.16 -6.28
C ILE A 208 -12.11 -5.22 -6.35
N GLU A 209 -12.79 -5.64 -5.27
CA GLU A 209 -14.24 -5.60 -5.14
C GLU A 209 -14.77 -4.17 -5.31
N ARG A 210 -14.17 -3.18 -4.63
CA ARG A 210 -14.56 -1.76 -4.75
C ARG A 210 -14.37 -1.24 -6.18
N LEU A 211 -13.26 -1.58 -6.83
CA LEU A 211 -12.99 -1.20 -8.22
C LEU A 211 -14.04 -1.79 -9.19
N LYS A 212 -14.43 -3.05 -8.99
CA LYS A 212 -15.52 -3.69 -9.77
C LYS A 212 -16.88 -3.02 -9.55
N GLN A 213 -17.16 -2.56 -8.32
CA GLN A 213 -18.39 -1.82 -8.03
C GLN A 213 -18.39 -0.46 -8.75
N GLU A 214 -17.29 0.29 -8.69
CA GLU A 214 -17.17 1.58 -9.39
C GLU A 214 -17.25 1.41 -10.92
N GLU A 215 -16.67 0.34 -11.44
CA GLU A 215 -16.81 -0.05 -12.84
C GLU A 215 -18.26 -0.35 -13.23
N SER A 216 -19.01 -1.02 -12.37
CA SER A 216 -20.42 -1.35 -12.61
C SER A 216 -21.28 -0.08 -12.63
N LYS A 217 -21.01 0.88 -11.73
CA LYS A 217 -21.70 2.18 -11.70
C LYS A 217 -21.43 3.01 -12.95
N GLN A 218 -20.20 3.03 -13.45
CA GLN A 218 -19.84 3.75 -14.68
C GLN A 218 -20.38 3.10 -15.95
N GLY A 219 -20.73 1.80 -15.90
CA GLY A 219 -21.36 1.11 -17.03
C GLY A 219 -22.88 1.26 -17.10
N SER A 220 -23.50 1.84 -16.07
CA SER A 220 -24.96 2.06 -15.99
C SER A 220 -25.41 3.49 -16.34
N ASP A 221 -24.47 4.40 -16.60
CA ASP A 221 -24.69 5.72 -17.20
C ASP A 221 -24.45 5.68 -18.71
#